data_AF-A0A8T3XBC5-F1
#
_entry.id   AF-A0A8T3XBC5-F1
#
_cell.length_a   1.000
_cell.length_b   1.000
_cell.length_c   1.000
_cell.angle_alpha   90.00
_cell.angle_beta   90.00
_cell.angle_gamma   90.00
#
_symmetry.space_group_name_H-M   'P 1'
#
loop_
_entity.id
_entity.type
_entity.pdbx_description
1 polymer ?
#
loop_
_entity_poly.entity_id
_entity_poly.type
_entity_poly.pdbx_seq_one_letter_code
_entity_poly.pdbx_strand_id
1 'polypeptide(L)'
;MNKDGKKIIGLISIFLFILASFIVLLTITSGKQHLISELPTENPNPPLSLTQCKSLCAKNYTIEVKNCSNAHRNAIRHCNELKKQMLDECSILKGKERQTCVKNAEVEGKRCKENSLENLNICKNEARKDLMFCKSLCEPITCCLNDSECFKTTITQCRNEKGAVMECLPTKHGGKPRISQSQNFTLFNTTAQSDWLKNLTDIINSTNISSAPYVPGNYVCHNFTDDLERNLTAAGYNATFTAYWCYNNAGNPTVAHAVTDVHAPDGSLLFIEPQTGQITNLDFDSDGNTEARTHHENAKKLTDDNCEIEVYDNKAAALAAGVPM
;
A
#
# COMPACT_ATOMS: atom_id res chain seq x y z
N MET A 1 11.54 55.07 19.76
CA MET A 1 12.23 53.94 19.11
C MET A 1 12.32 54.21 17.61
N ASN A 2 13.50 54.06 17.02
CA ASN A 2 13.72 54.20 15.59
C ASN A 2 12.94 53.11 14.83
N LYS A 3 12.48 53.37 13.59
CA LYS A 3 11.65 52.43 12.78
C LYS A 3 12.28 51.03 12.65
N ASP A 4 13.60 50.92 12.80
CA ASP A 4 14.35 49.68 12.68
C ASP A 4 14.15 48.72 13.88
N GLY A 5 13.89 49.24 15.08
CA GLY A 5 13.62 48.40 16.26
C GLY A 5 12.29 47.62 16.18
N LYS A 6 11.30 48.16 15.45
CA LYS A 6 10.01 47.47 15.21
C LYS A 6 10.14 46.32 14.20
N LYS A 7 11.09 46.39 13.26
CA LYS A 7 11.35 45.31 12.29
C LYS A 7 12.05 44.10 12.93
N ILE A 8 12.95 44.34 13.88
CA ILE A 8 13.74 43.27 14.52
C ILE A 8 12.87 42.38 15.42
N ILE A 9 11.95 42.96 16.20
CA ILE A 9 11.02 42.20 17.06
C ILE A 9 10.08 41.31 16.22
N GLY A 10 9.61 41.83 15.07
CA GLY A 10 8.78 41.05 14.15
C GLY A 10 9.51 39.86 13.53
N LEU A 11 10.79 40.02 13.16
CA LEU A 11 11.61 38.96 12.57
C LEU A 11 11.96 37.85 13.57
N ILE A 12 12.24 38.20 14.83
CA ILE A 12 12.55 37.21 15.88
C ILE A 12 11.33 36.34 16.22
N SER A 13 10.13 36.92 16.28
CA SER A 13 8.88 36.16 16.50
C SER A 13 8.57 35.19 15.36
N ILE A 14 8.81 35.58 14.10
CA ILE A 14 8.60 34.70 12.94
C ILE A 14 9.60 33.54 12.94
N PHE A 15 10.87 33.80 13.28
CA PHE A 15 11.91 32.77 13.29
C PHE A 15 11.70 31.71 14.37
N LEU A 16 11.31 32.13 15.58
CA LEU A 16 10.97 31.20 16.68
C LEU A 16 9.73 30.36 16.36
N PHE A 17 8.76 30.92 15.64
CA PHE A 17 7.55 30.22 15.21
C PHE A 17 7.82 29.11 14.18
N ILE A 18 8.69 29.39 13.20
CA ILE A 18 9.12 28.38 12.21
C ILE A 18 9.87 27.26 12.92
N LEU A 19 10.74 27.58 13.88
CA LEU A 19 11.53 26.59 14.61
C LEU A 19 10.66 25.66 15.47
N ALA A 20 9.66 26.19 16.18
CA ALA A 20 8.74 25.40 17.00
C ALA A 20 7.88 24.46 16.15
N SER A 21 7.45 24.91 14.97
CA SER A 21 6.68 24.10 14.03
C SER A 21 7.54 22.97 13.42
N PHE A 22 8.82 23.24 13.14
CA PHE A 22 9.77 22.25 12.62
C PHE A 22 10.10 21.16 13.64
N ILE A 23 10.28 21.50 14.93
CA ILE A 23 10.61 20.53 15.99
C ILE A 23 9.47 19.53 16.22
N VAL A 24 8.21 19.99 16.13
CA VAL A 24 7.04 19.10 16.23
C VAL A 24 6.95 18.17 15.02
N LEU A 25 7.23 18.68 13.82
CA LEU A 25 7.21 17.87 12.62
C LEU A 25 8.31 16.79 12.62
N LEU A 26 9.53 17.15 13.05
CA LEU A 26 10.67 16.24 13.15
C LEU A 26 10.42 15.10 14.15
N THR A 27 9.80 15.39 15.30
CA THR A 27 9.46 14.37 16.31
C THR A 27 8.36 13.42 15.86
N ILE A 28 7.42 13.88 15.02
CA ILE A 28 6.41 13.00 14.39
C ILE A 28 7.06 12.06 13.38
N THR A 29 8.00 12.57 12.57
CA THR A 29 8.67 11.74 11.55
C THR A 29 9.63 10.70 12.13
N SER A 30 10.33 11.00 13.24
CA SER A 30 11.28 10.04 13.84
C SER A 30 10.61 8.84 14.51
N GLY A 31 9.34 8.96 14.93
CA GLY A 31 8.57 7.85 15.50
C GLY A 31 8.19 6.79 14.46
N LYS A 32 7.97 7.18 13.20
CA LYS A 32 7.51 6.28 12.12
C LYS A 32 8.50 5.17 11.77
N GLN A 33 9.81 5.44 11.81
CA GLN A 33 10.83 4.44 11.42
C GLN A 33 10.95 3.28 12.41
N HIS A 34 10.53 3.46 13.67
CA HIS A 34 10.77 2.47 14.72
C HIS A 34 9.68 1.39 14.85
N LEU A 35 8.49 1.61 14.29
CA LEU A 35 7.32 0.73 14.53
C LEU A 35 7.03 -0.27 13.41
N ILE A 36 7.39 0.04 12.17
CA ILE A 36 7.33 -0.94 11.07
C ILE A 36 8.36 -2.06 11.30
N SER A 37 9.45 -1.79 12.05
CA SER A 37 10.46 -2.80 12.38
C SER A 37 10.08 -3.75 13.52
N GLU A 38 8.98 -3.49 14.26
CA GLU A 38 8.53 -4.36 15.37
C GLU A 38 7.37 -5.29 15.00
N LEU A 39 6.73 -5.08 13.84
CA LEU A 39 6.06 -6.20 13.20
C LEU A 39 7.15 -7.20 12.84
N PRO A 40 7.03 -8.48 13.22
CA PRO A 40 8.10 -9.43 13.02
C PRO A 40 8.36 -9.58 11.52
N THR A 41 9.40 -8.89 11.05
CA THR A 41 10.04 -9.13 9.75
C THR A 41 10.89 -10.40 9.80
N GLU A 42 11.16 -10.91 11.01
CA GLU A 42 11.85 -12.17 11.25
C GLU A 42 10.89 -13.18 11.90
N ASN A 43 10.66 -14.25 11.15
CA ASN A 43 9.92 -15.47 11.43
C ASN A 43 9.85 -15.84 12.93
N PRO A 44 8.84 -15.37 13.70
CA PRO A 44 8.63 -15.87 15.04
C PRO A 44 8.03 -17.25 14.87
N ASN A 45 8.82 -18.27 15.18
CA ASN A 45 8.34 -19.64 15.23
C ASN A 45 7.91 -19.89 16.69
N PRO A 46 6.62 -20.12 17.00
CA PRO A 46 5.47 -20.27 16.09
C PRO A 46 4.82 -18.93 15.66
N PRO A 47 4.17 -18.89 14.48
CA PRO A 47 3.51 -17.70 13.96
C PRO A 47 2.50 -17.16 14.98
N LEU A 48 2.46 -15.83 15.13
CA LEU A 48 1.51 -15.15 16.01
C LEU A 48 0.08 -15.58 15.66
N SER A 49 -0.67 -16.09 16.63
CA SER A 49 -2.10 -16.30 16.46
C SER A 49 -2.81 -14.99 16.07
N LEU A 50 -3.94 -15.09 15.36
CA LEU A 50 -4.77 -13.95 15.00
C LEU A 50 -5.02 -13.01 16.19
N THR A 51 -5.30 -13.58 17.36
CA THR A 51 -5.51 -12.85 18.62
C THR A 51 -4.26 -12.12 19.07
N GLN A 52 -3.09 -12.75 19.00
CA GLN A 52 -1.82 -12.11 19.35
C GLN A 52 -1.45 -10.99 18.37
N CYS A 53 -1.66 -11.19 17.06
CA CYS A 53 -1.43 -10.17 16.03
C CYS A 53 -2.32 -8.94 16.28
N LYS A 54 -3.63 -9.14 16.44
CA LYS A 54 -4.59 -8.04 16.73
C LYS A 54 -4.26 -7.33 18.04
N SER A 55 -3.81 -8.07 19.07
CA SER A 55 -3.37 -7.51 20.36
C SER A 55 -2.11 -6.65 20.19
N LEU A 56 -1.12 -7.10 19.42
CA LEU A 56 0.10 -6.35 19.13
C LEU A 56 -0.22 -5.04 18.40
N CYS A 57 -1.06 -5.07 17.37
CA CYS A 57 -1.52 -3.88 16.67
C CYS A 57 -2.19 -2.87 17.63
N ALA A 58 -3.07 -3.34 18.52
CA ALA A 58 -3.73 -2.50 19.51
C ALA A 58 -2.76 -1.90 20.54
N LYS A 59 -1.74 -2.67 20.97
CA LYS A 59 -0.68 -2.21 21.86
C LYS A 59 0.14 -1.09 21.21
N ASN A 60 0.56 -1.29 19.95
CA ASN A 60 1.35 -0.29 19.21
C ASN A 60 0.56 1.00 19.00
N TYR A 61 -0.72 0.90 18.61
CA TYR A 61 -1.61 2.06 18.55
C TYR A 61 -1.72 2.81 19.88
N THR A 62 -1.83 2.08 20.99
CA THR A 62 -1.92 2.69 22.33
C THR A 62 -0.65 3.45 22.69
N ILE A 63 0.53 2.89 22.36
CA ILE A 63 1.82 3.54 22.54
C ILE A 63 1.88 4.83 21.71
N GLU A 64 1.49 4.79 20.44
CA GLU A 64 1.54 5.96 19.56
C GLU A 64 0.59 7.07 19.99
N VAL A 65 -0.64 6.75 20.36
CA VAL A 65 -1.58 7.75 20.89
C VAL A 65 -1.05 8.40 22.18
N LYS A 66 -0.35 7.63 23.02
CA LYS A 66 0.32 8.15 24.22
C LYS A 66 1.47 9.09 23.84
N ASN A 67 2.28 8.73 22.83
CA ASN A 67 3.36 9.57 22.31
C ASN A 67 2.82 10.88 21.74
N CYS A 68 1.78 10.84 20.88
CA CYS A 68 1.10 12.04 20.37
C CYS A 68 0.62 12.95 21.52
N SER A 69 0.02 12.36 22.56
CA SER A 69 -0.50 13.11 23.71
C SER A 69 0.62 13.72 24.58
N ASN A 70 1.77 13.04 24.71
CA ASN A 70 2.95 13.57 25.39
C ASN A 70 3.55 14.76 24.62
N ALA A 71 3.69 14.62 23.30
CA ALA A 71 4.19 15.69 22.43
C ALA A 71 3.30 16.94 22.53
N HIS A 72 1.98 16.76 22.48
CA HIS A 72 1.04 17.86 22.67
C HIS A 72 1.20 18.55 24.04
N ARG A 73 1.32 17.80 25.14
CA ARG A 73 1.54 18.38 26.48
C ARG A 73 2.83 19.20 26.55
N ASN A 74 3.92 18.71 25.94
CA ASN A 74 5.19 19.43 25.87
C ASN A 74 5.05 20.71 25.02
N ALA A 75 4.36 20.64 23.89
CA ALA A 75 4.08 21.82 23.05
C ALA A 75 3.23 22.86 23.79
N ILE A 76 2.22 22.46 24.57
CA ILE A 76 1.44 23.38 25.42
C ILE A 76 2.32 24.07 26.47
N ARG A 77 3.24 23.33 27.12
CA ARG A 77 4.21 23.91 28.06
C ARG A 77 5.07 24.96 27.37
N HIS A 78 5.61 24.64 26.19
CA HIS A 78 6.42 25.55 25.39
C HIS A 78 5.63 26.80 24.95
N CYS A 79 4.39 26.66 24.47
CA CYS A 79 3.54 27.80 24.12
C CYS A 79 3.29 28.74 25.32
N ASN A 80 3.13 28.19 26.53
CA ASN A 80 2.96 29.00 27.74
C ASN A 80 4.25 29.74 28.12
N GLU A 81 5.42 29.09 28.00
CA GLU A 81 6.72 29.71 28.22
C GLU A 81 7.00 30.83 27.22
N LEU A 82 6.74 30.60 25.93
CA LEU A 82 6.88 31.62 24.89
C LEU A 82 5.95 32.82 25.15
N LYS A 83 4.67 32.57 25.48
CA LYS A 83 3.75 33.64 25.86
C LYS A 83 4.28 34.44 27.06
N LYS A 84 4.81 33.76 28.07
CA LYS A 84 5.40 34.42 29.24
C LYS A 84 6.58 35.31 28.84
N GLN A 85 7.52 34.81 28.03
CA GLN A 85 8.66 35.58 27.53
C GLN A 85 8.20 36.83 26.76
N MET A 86 7.22 36.69 25.85
CA MET A 86 6.67 37.83 25.13
C MET A 86 6.02 38.86 26.08
N LEU A 87 5.32 38.42 27.11
CA LEU A 87 4.73 39.32 28.10
C LEU A 87 5.78 40.04 28.95
N ASP A 88 6.86 39.35 29.31
CA ASP A 88 8.01 39.93 30.00
C ASP A 88 8.68 41.00 29.12
N GLU A 89 8.82 40.76 27.81
CA GLU A 89 9.28 41.77 26.84
C GLU A 89 8.31 42.95 26.70
N CYS A 90 7.00 42.73 26.79
CA CYS A 90 6.03 43.83 26.76
C CYS A 90 6.12 44.74 28.01
N SER A 91 6.74 44.29 29.11
CA SER A 91 6.81 45.03 30.37
C SER A 91 7.65 46.32 30.28
N ILE A 92 8.63 46.37 29.37
CA ILE A 92 9.49 47.54 29.17
C ILE A 92 8.82 48.65 28.33
N LEU A 93 7.72 48.32 27.64
CA LEU A 93 6.96 49.26 26.82
C LEU A 93 5.98 50.09 27.67
N LYS A 94 5.54 51.24 27.15
CA LYS A 94 4.58 52.13 27.83
C LYS A 94 3.38 52.47 26.95
N GLY A 95 2.29 52.87 27.60
CA GLY A 95 1.08 53.37 26.94
C GLY A 95 0.49 52.41 25.91
N LYS A 96 0.11 52.95 24.74
CA LYS A 96 -0.51 52.18 23.65
C LYS A 96 0.40 51.06 23.11
N GLU A 97 1.71 51.27 23.09
CA GLU A 97 2.65 50.26 22.57
C GLU A 97 2.66 48.99 23.44
N ARG A 98 2.58 49.14 24.77
CA ARG A 98 2.43 48.01 25.69
C ARG A 98 1.12 47.26 25.48
N GLN A 99 0.01 47.98 25.32
CA GLN A 99 -1.30 47.36 25.08
C GLN A 99 -1.31 46.52 23.80
N THR A 100 -0.76 47.06 22.70
CA THR A 100 -0.63 46.31 21.44
C THR A 100 0.26 45.08 21.60
N CYS A 101 1.40 45.21 22.30
CA CYS A 101 2.31 44.11 22.56
C CYS A 101 1.63 42.97 23.33
N VAL A 102 0.94 43.28 24.44
CA VAL A 102 0.23 42.29 25.26
C VAL A 102 -0.85 41.57 24.43
N LYS A 103 -1.65 42.32 23.65
CA LYS A 103 -2.66 41.73 22.77
C LYS A 103 -2.04 40.75 21.76
N ASN A 104 -0.89 41.12 21.17
CA ASN A 104 -0.20 40.24 20.24
C ASN A 104 0.32 38.98 20.93
N ALA A 105 0.92 39.10 22.12
CA ALA A 105 1.37 37.94 22.90
C ALA A 105 0.23 36.98 23.26
N GLU A 106 -0.97 37.51 23.54
CA GLU A 106 -2.16 36.69 23.76
C GLU A 106 -2.64 35.97 22.51
N VAL A 107 -2.71 36.68 21.38
CA VAL A 107 -3.07 36.10 20.08
C VAL A 107 -2.10 35.00 19.68
N GLU A 108 -0.79 35.26 19.80
CA GLU A 108 0.26 34.29 19.47
C GLU A 108 0.25 33.07 20.39
N GLY A 109 0.09 33.29 21.70
CA GLY A 109 -0.05 32.19 22.65
C GLY A 109 -1.30 31.34 22.39
N LYS A 110 -2.41 31.94 21.93
CA LYS A 110 -3.61 31.20 21.51
C LYS A 110 -3.36 30.40 20.24
N ARG A 111 -2.80 31.04 19.21
CA ARG A 111 -2.47 30.42 17.92
C ARG A 111 -1.52 29.22 18.08
N CYS A 112 -0.50 29.35 18.93
CA CYS A 112 0.42 28.26 19.24
C CYS A 112 -0.31 27.02 19.81
N LYS A 113 -1.28 27.24 20.71
CA LYS A 113 -2.08 26.15 21.30
C LYS A 113 -3.04 25.51 20.29
N GLU A 114 -3.66 26.31 19.43
CA GLU A 114 -4.52 25.84 18.34
C GLU A 114 -3.73 24.93 17.38
N ASN A 115 -2.56 25.37 16.93
CA ASN A 115 -1.67 24.57 16.08
C ASN A 115 -1.23 23.26 16.76
N SER A 116 -0.91 23.32 18.06
CA SER A 116 -0.57 22.12 18.84
C SER A 116 -1.72 21.11 18.93
N LEU A 117 -2.97 21.59 18.99
CA LEU A 117 -4.15 20.73 18.97
C LEU A 117 -4.40 20.14 17.58
N GLU A 118 -4.21 20.91 16.52
CA GLU A 118 -4.29 20.41 15.14
C GLU A 118 -3.28 19.28 14.90
N ASN A 119 -2.02 19.48 15.29
CA ASN A 119 -0.98 18.46 15.19
C ASN A 119 -1.29 17.20 16.00
N LEU A 120 -1.90 17.33 17.18
CA LEU A 120 -2.38 16.18 17.96
C LEU A 120 -3.42 15.36 17.18
N ASN A 121 -4.36 16.04 16.53
CA ASN A 121 -5.41 15.38 15.75
C ASN A 121 -4.84 14.68 14.52
N ILE A 122 -3.91 15.32 13.81
CA ILE A 122 -3.19 14.71 12.68
C ILE A 122 -2.47 13.44 13.15
N CYS A 123 -1.66 13.53 14.21
CA CYS A 123 -0.91 12.40 14.77
C CYS A 123 -1.83 11.23 15.16
N LYS A 124 -2.94 11.49 15.84
CA LYS A 124 -3.92 10.45 16.21
C LYS A 124 -4.61 9.82 15.01
N ASN A 125 -4.93 10.61 13.98
CA ASN A 125 -5.54 10.11 12.76
C ASN A 125 -4.58 9.20 11.99
N GLU A 126 -3.30 9.56 11.92
CA GLU A 126 -2.26 8.70 11.34
C GLU A 126 -2.12 7.39 12.12
N ALA A 127 -1.99 7.44 13.45
CA ALA A 127 -1.92 6.22 14.28
C ALA A 127 -3.15 5.31 14.08
N ARG A 128 -4.34 5.88 13.85
CA ARG A 128 -5.56 5.12 13.55
C ARG A 128 -5.49 4.44 12.17
N LYS A 129 -4.93 5.09 11.16
CA LYS A 129 -4.70 4.48 9.84
C LYS A 129 -3.71 3.31 9.97
N ASP A 130 -2.64 3.49 10.73
CA ASP A 130 -1.65 2.43 10.98
C ASP A 130 -2.27 1.24 11.72
N LEU A 131 -3.17 1.49 12.68
CA LEU A 131 -3.94 0.43 13.34
C LEU A 131 -4.80 -0.36 12.36
N MET A 132 -5.52 0.32 11.46
CA MET A 132 -6.36 -0.34 10.45
C MET A 132 -5.51 -1.18 9.50
N PHE A 133 -4.39 -0.63 9.05
CA PHE A 133 -3.42 -1.34 8.22
C PHE A 133 -2.86 -2.57 8.92
N CYS A 134 -2.35 -2.43 10.14
CA CYS A 134 -1.82 -3.55 10.94
C CYS A 134 -2.88 -4.64 11.14
N LYS A 135 -4.13 -4.27 11.44
CA LYS A 135 -5.23 -5.24 11.57
C LYS A 135 -5.50 -5.99 10.26
N SER A 136 -5.43 -5.30 9.11
CA SER A 136 -5.63 -5.95 7.82
C SER A 136 -4.56 -7.00 7.51
N LEU A 137 -3.33 -6.82 7.99
CA LEU A 137 -2.27 -7.83 7.87
C LEU A 137 -2.55 -9.09 8.70
N CYS A 138 -3.35 -8.96 9.76
CA CYS A 138 -3.74 -10.08 10.60
C CYS A 138 -4.91 -10.89 10.03
N GLU A 139 -5.74 -10.32 9.14
CA GLU A 139 -6.90 -11.05 8.61
C GLU A 139 -6.42 -12.20 7.70
N PRO A 140 -7.08 -13.37 7.77
CA PRO A 140 -6.72 -14.50 6.94
C PRO A 140 -7.00 -14.19 5.46
N ILE A 141 -5.96 -14.25 4.64
CA ILE A 141 -6.01 -14.16 3.18
C ILE A 141 -5.79 -15.54 2.57
N THR A 142 -6.12 -15.71 1.29
CA THR A 142 -5.67 -16.88 0.52
C THR A 142 -4.26 -16.62 0.02
N CYS A 143 -3.31 -17.47 0.41
CA CYS A 143 -1.96 -17.49 -0.13
C CYS A 143 -1.81 -18.70 -1.04
N CYS A 144 -1.24 -18.52 -2.23
CA CYS A 144 -0.91 -19.63 -3.13
C CYS A 144 0.61 -19.75 -3.33
N LEU A 145 1.11 -20.98 -3.25
CA LEU A 145 2.47 -21.36 -3.59
C LEU A 145 2.44 -22.07 -4.95
N ASN A 146 3.14 -21.51 -5.94
CA ASN A 146 3.33 -22.11 -7.27
C ASN A 146 2.05 -22.63 -7.94
N ASP A 147 0.92 -21.93 -7.84
CA ASP A 147 -0.28 -22.28 -8.65
C ASP A 147 -1.23 -23.27 -7.97
N SER A 148 -0.67 -24.33 -7.38
CA SER A 148 -1.40 -25.55 -7.03
C SER A 148 -1.75 -25.68 -5.54
N GLU A 149 -1.04 -24.97 -4.65
CA GLU A 149 -1.23 -25.10 -3.20
C GLU A 149 -1.66 -23.77 -2.58
N CYS A 150 -2.97 -23.58 -2.46
CA CYS A 150 -3.56 -22.42 -1.82
C CYS A 150 -4.08 -22.73 -0.41
N PHE A 151 -3.77 -21.88 0.56
CA PHE A 151 -4.21 -22.05 1.95
C PHE A 151 -4.50 -20.69 2.61
N LYS A 152 -5.31 -20.71 3.67
CA LYS A 152 -5.64 -19.50 4.44
C LYS A 152 -4.52 -19.18 5.43
N THR A 153 -3.95 -17.99 5.33
CA THR A 153 -2.84 -17.53 6.19
C THR A 153 -2.80 -16.00 6.31
N THR A 154 -1.80 -15.44 6.99
CA THR A 154 -1.60 -13.98 7.05
C THR A 154 -0.74 -13.49 5.89
N ILE A 155 -0.81 -12.19 5.58
CA ILE A 155 0.05 -11.59 4.54
C ILE A 155 1.54 -11.82 4.88
N THR A 156 1.94 -11.60 6.12
CA THR A 156 3.33 -11.80 6.56
C THR A 156 3.80 -13.23 6.31
N GLN A 157 2.98 -14.22 6.70
CA GLN A 157 3.34 -15.62 6.49
C GLN A 157 3.41 -15.98 5.00
N CYS A 158 2.44 -15.51 4.20
CA CYS A 158 2.43 -15.74 2.77
C CYS A 158 3.72 -15.23 2.10
N ARG A 159 4.14 -14.01 2.46
CA ARG A 159 5.38 -13.40 1.94
C ARG A 159 6.64 -14.16 2.40
N ASN A 160 6.67 -14.63 3.64
CA ASN A 160 7.78 -15.45 4.15
C ASN A 160 7.93 -16.78 3.40
N GLU A 161 6.82 -17.37 2.99
CA GLU A 161 6.79 -18.59 2.17
C GLU A 161 7.00 -18.33 0.68
N LYS A 162 7.23 -17.06 0.29
CA LYS A 162 7.34 -16.60 -1.11
C LYS A 162 6.10 -16.91 -1.94
N GLY A 163 4.93 -16.90 -1.30
CA GLY A 163 3.64 -17.05 -1.97
C GLY A 163 3.06 -15.73 -2.47
N ALA A 164 2.02 -15.86 -3.28
CA ALA A 164 1.21 -14.75 -3.77
C ALA A 164 -0.03 -14.56 -2.89
N VAL A 165 -0.30 -13.31 -2.51
CA VAL A 165 -1.56 -12.97 -1.83
C VAL A 165 -2.65 -12.86 -2.89
N MET A 166 -3.65 -13.73 -2.78
CA MET A 166 -4.82 -13.78 -3.66
C MET A 166 -5.98 -12.96 -3.09
N GLU A 167 -7.07 -12.82 -3.86
CA GLU A 167 -8.29 -12.07 -3.47
C GLU A 167 -8.05 -10.55 -3.35
N CYS A 168 -7.08 -10.05 -4.11
CA CYS A 168 -6.69 -8.64 -4.15
C CYS A 168 -7.58 -7.81 -5.10
N LEU A 169 -8.28 -8.43 -6.04
CA LEU A 169 -9.28 -7.76 -6.87
C LEU A 169 -10.67 -7.90 -6.23
N PRO A 170 -11.53 -6.88 -6.28
CA PRO A 170 -12.92 -7.05 -5.92
C PRO A 170 -13.63 -8.07 -6.83
N THR A 171 -14.63 -8.75 -6.27
CA THR A 171 -15.45 -9.70 -7.03
C THR A 171 -16.21 -8.99 -8.14
N LYS A 172 -16.24 -9.56 -9.35
CA LYS A 172 -16.97 -9.01 -10.48
C LYS A 172 -18.49 -9.11 -10.26
N HIS A 173 -19.13 -8.03 -9.82
CA HIS A 173 -20.59 -7.98 -9.66
C HIS A 173 -21.28 -7.90 -11.04
N GLY A 174 -21.78 -9.03 -11.52
CA GLY A 174 -22.96 -9.11 -12.41
C GLY A 174 -23.00 -8.28 -13.69
N GLY A 175 -21.87 -7.85 -14.25
CA GLY A 175 -21.81 -7.27 -15.60
C GLY A 175 -21.92 -8.38 -16.64
N LYS A 176 -22.71 -8.15 -17.71
CA LYS A 176 -22.72 -9.05 -18.88
C LYS A 176 -21.29 -9.17 -19.41
N PRO A 177 -20.73 -10.38 -19.55
CA PRO A 177 -19.39 -10.55 -20.10
C PRO A 177 -19.37 -9.97 -21.52
N ARG A 178 -18.39 -9.11 -21.81
CA ARG A 178 -18.03 -8.85 -23.21
C ARG A 178 -17.37 -10.12 -23.70
N ILE A 179 -17.90 -10.68 -24.78
CA ILE A 179 -17.39 -11.90 -25.40
C ILE A 179 -15.92 -11.66 -25.77
N SER A 180 -14.97 -12.14 -24.97
CA SER A 180 -13.63 -12.39 -25.45
C SER A 180 -13.68 -13.66 -26.33
N GLN A 181 -12.98 -13.61 -27.45
CA GLN A 181 -12.79 -14.81 -28.26
C GLN A 181 -12.07 -15.86 -27.41
N SER A 182 -12.46 -17.14 -27.52
CA SER A 182 -11.72 -18.19 -26.83
C SER A 182 -10.30 -18.18 -27.39
N GLN A 183 -9.31 -17.98 -26.52
CA GLN A 183 -7.92 -18.19 -26.87
C GLN A 183 -7.56 -19.61 -26.46
N ASN A 184 -7.10 -20.41 -27.41
CA ASN A 184 -6.42 -21.65 -27.09
C ASN A 184 -4.99 -21.27 -26.72
N PHE A 185 -4.60 -21.52 -25.47
CA PHE A 185 -3.22 -21.33 -25.05
C PHE A 185 -2.38 -22.49 -25.59
N THR A 186 -1.31 -22.17 -26.29
CA THR A 186 -0.32 -23.18 -26.68
C THR A 186 0.74 -23.23 -25.57
N LEU A 187 1.00 -24.42 -25.02
CA LEU A 187 2.04 -24.59 -24.00
C LEU A 187 3.41 -24.13 -24.55
N PHE A 188 4.11 -23.29 -23.79
CA PHE A 188 5.43 -22.77 -24.16
C PHE A 188 6.45 -23.91 -24.22
N ASN A 189 7.17 -24.02 -25.35
CA ASN A 189 8.25 -25.01 -25.49
C ASN A 189 9.53 -24.52 -24.82
N THR A 190 9.68 -24.86 -23.54
CA THR A 190 10.83 -24.47 -22.70
C THR A 190 12.19 -24.91 -23.24
N THR A 191 12.24 -26.00 -24.02
CA THR A 191 13.50 -26.55 -24.54
C THR A 191 13.94 -25.86 -25.82
N ALA A 192 13.01 -25.45 -26.69
CA ALA A 192 13.33 -24.75 -27.92
C ALA A 192 13.72 -23.27 -27.71
N GLN A 193 13.34 -22.69 -26.57
CA GLN A 193 13.48 -21.26 -26.27
C GLN A 193 14.24 -20.97 -24.96
N SER A 194 15.16 -21.86 -24.56
CA SER A 194 15.85 -21.76 -23.27
C SER A 194 16.57 -20.42 -23.05
N ASP A 195 17.20 -19.86 -24.09
CA ASP A 195 17.93 -18.60 -24.00
C ASP A 195 16.98 -17.40 -23.84
N TRP A 196 15.86 -17.41 -24.56
CA TRP A 196 14.84 -16.37 -24.43
C TRP A 196 14.17 -16.43 -23.06
N LEU A 197 13.82 -17.63 -22.58
CA LEU A 197 13.23 -17.84 -21.25
C LEU A 197 14.19 -17.40 -20.14
N LYS A 198 15.47 -17.70 -20.29
CA LYS A 198 16.52 -17.25 -19.36
C LYS A 198 16.61 -15.72 -19.34
N ASN A 199 16.65 -15.07 -20.50
CA ASN A 199 16.69 -13.61 -20.58
C ASN A 199 15.44 -12.96 -19.96
N LEU A 200 14.26 -13.55 -20.18
CA LEU A 200 13.02 -13.10 -19.54
C LEU A 200 13.13 -13.20 -18.01
N THR A 201 13.60 -14.34 -17.50
CA THR A 201 13.79 -14.58 -16.06
C THR A 201 14.80 -13.59 -15.45
N ASP A 202 15.92 -13.34 -16.13
CA ASP A 202 16.94 -12.38 -15.69
C ASP A 202 16.36 -10.96 -15.60
N ILE A 203 15.53 -10.57 -16.56
CA ILE A 203 14.86 -9.27 -16.57
C ILE A 203 13.83 -9.16 -15.45
N ILE A 204 12.97 -10.17 -15.26
CA ILE A 204 12.00 -10.21 -14.14
C ILE A 204 12.73 -10.00 -12.81
N ASN A 205 13.80 -10.76 -12.57
CA ASN A 205 14.61 -10.65 -11.36
C ASN A 205 15.25 -9.26 -11.19
N SER A 206 15.69 -8.65 -12.29
CA SER A 206 16.30 -7.30 -12.26
C SER A 206 15.34 -6.19 -11.90
N THR A 207 14.02 -6.37 -12.11
CA THR A 207 13.00 -5.36 -11.75
C THR A 207 12.83 -5.18 -10.25
N ASN A 208 13.19 -6.21 -9.46
CA ASN A 208 13.01 -6.26 -8.01
C ASN A 208 11.55 -6.04 -7.53
N ILE A 209 10.56 -6.21 -8.41
CA ILE A 209 9.14 -6.01 -8.08
C ILE A 209 8.67 -7.04 -7.06
N SER A 210 9.12 -8.30 -7.17
CA SER A 210 8.77 -9.36 -6.22
C SER A 210 9.27 -9.09 -4.79
N SER A 211 10.21 -8.15 -4.60
CA SER A 211 10.67 -7.70 -3.28
C SER A 211 9.85 -6.54 -2.72
N ALA A 212 8.97 -5.93 -3.51
CA ALA A 212 8.12 -4.85 -3.02
C ALA A 212 7.15 -5.37 -1.92
N PRO A 213 6.81 -4.53 -0.92
CA PRO A 213 5.89 -4.93 0.13
C PRO A 213 4.45 -4.98 -0.41
N TYR A 214 3.70 -6.03 -0.04
CA TYR A 214 2.26 -6.06 -0.24
C TYR A 214 1.58 -5.19 0.83
N VAL A 215 0.81 -4.21 0.40
CA VAL A 215 0.16 -3.22 1.27
C VAL A 215 -1.34 -3.25 0.98
N PRO A 216 -2.16 -3.93 1.81
CA PRO A 216 -3.62 -3.98 1.61
C PRO A 216 -4.24 -2.63 1.27
N GLY A 217 -5.00 -2.59 0.17
CA GLY A 217 -5.71 -1.41 -0.32
C GLY A 217 -4.84 -0.30 -0.94
N ASN A 218 -3.50 -0.41 -0.95
CA ASN A 218 -2.61 0.60 -1.54
C ASN A 218 -1.69 0.03 -2.62
N TYR A 219 -1.05 -1.11 -2.34
CA TYR A 219 -0.12 -1.77 -3.24
C TYR A 219 -0.37 -3.28 -3.21
N VAL A 220 -1.30 -3.72 -4.05
CA VAL A 220 -1.81 -5.09 -4.13
C VAL A 220 -1.53 -5.68 -5.51
N CYS A 221 -2.00 -6.89 -5.82
CA CYS A 221 -1.63 -7.62 -7.05
C CYS A 221 -1.71 -6.79 -8.35
N HIS A 222 -2.72 -5.93 -8.51
CA HIS A 222 -2.86 -5.13 -9.73
C HIS A 222 -1.78 -4.04 -9.85
N ASN A 223 -1.18 -3.60 -8.73
CA ASN A 223 -0.03 -2.70 -8.74
C ASN A 223 1.25 -3.45 -9.10
N PHE A 224 1.48 -4.61 -8.49
CA PHE A 224 2.60 -5.49 -8.86
C PHE A 224 2.56 -5.85 -10.35
N THR A 225 1.37 -6.21 -10.85
CA THR A 225 1.13 -6.58 -12.25
C THR A 225 1.46 -5.43 -13.20
N ASP A 226 0.93 -4.25 -12.93
CA ASP A 226 1.13 -3.04 -13.72
C ASP A 226 2.60 -2.59 -13.73
N ASP A 227 3.28 -2.67 -12.58
CA ASP A 227 4.70 -2.36 -12.51
C ASP A 227 5.55 -3.36 -13.32
N LEU A 228 5.21 -4.66 -13.28
CA LEU A 228 5.98 -5.69 -13.99
C LEU A 228 5.73 -5.65 -15.48
N GLU A 229 4.47 -5.51 -15.90
CA GLU A 229 4.08 -5.32 -17.30
C GLU A 229 4.87 -4.17 -17.91
N ARG A 230 4.82 -2.97 -17.30
CA ARG A 230 5.54 -1.81 -17.84
C ARG A 230 7.05 -2.02 -17.94
N ASN A 231 7.66 -2.70 -16.98
CA ASN A 231 9.09 -3.00 -17.01
C ASN A 231 9.44 -4.00 -18.12
N LEU A 232 8.63 -5.03 -18.31
CA LEU A 232 8.80 -6.01 -19.39
C LEU A 232 8.59 -5.35 -20.76
N THR A 233 7.55 -4.53 -20.91
CA THR A 233 7.28 -3.74 -22.11
C THR A 233 8.43 -2.78 -22.41
N ALA A 234 8.96 -2.07 -21.40
CA ALA A 234 10.13 -1.21 -21.56
C ALA A 234 11.41 -1.97 -21.95
N ALA A 235 11.51 -3.25 -21.57
CA ALA A 235 12.60 -4.14 -21.98
C ALA A 235 12.38 -4.77 -23.37
N GLY A 236 11.28 -4.45 -24.05
CA GLY A 236 10.98 -4.89 -25.42
C GLY A 236 10.19 -6.19 -25.52
N TYR A 237 9.66 -6.71 -24.41
CA TYR A 237 8.71 -7.82 -24.45
C TYR A 237 7.31 -7.34 -24.83
N ASN A 238 6.54 -8.19 -25.50
CA ASN A 238 5.11 -7.98 -25.67
C ASN A 238 4.40 -8.49 -24.41
N ALA A 239 4.36 -7.65 -23.38
CA ALA A 239 3.74 -7.95 -22.11
C ALA A 239 2.35 -7.32 -22.01
N THR A 240 1.42 -7.97 -21.32
CA THR A 240 0.07 -7.45 -21.10
C THR A 240 -0.37 -7.60 -19.64
N PHE A 241 -1.51 -6.99 -19.31
CA PHE A 241 -2.15 -7.05 -18.00
C PHE A 241 -3.27 -8.09 -18.03
N THR A 242 -3.18 -9.11 -17.19
CA THR A 242 -4.21 -10.15 -17.07
C THR A 242 -4.89 -10.10 -15.71
N ALA A 243 -6.22 -10.12 -15.72
CA ALA A 243 -7.04 -10.30 -14.53
C ALA A 243 -7.83 -11.59 -14.64
N TYR A 244 -8.02 -12.28 -13.51
CA TYR A 244 -8.85 -13.47 -13.48
C TYR A 244 -9.73 -13.58 -12.24
N TRP A 245 -10.86 -14.27 -12.40
CA TRP A 245 -11.83 -14.57 -11.35
C TRP A 245 -12.22 -16.03 -11.41
N CYS A 246 -11.96 -16.79 -10.34
CA CYS A 246 -12.39 -18.17 -10.21
C CYS A 246 -13.68 -18.28 -9.40
N TYR A 247 -14.47 -19.30 -9.71
CA TYR A 247 -15.76 -19.55 -9.08
C TYR A 247 -15.84 -20.99 -8.59
N ASN A 248 -16.53 -21.22 -7.47
CA ASN A 248 -16.88 -22.58 -7.07
C ASN A 248 -18.01 -23.15 -7.93
N ASN A 249 -18.30 -24.45 -7.78
CA ASN A 249 -19.38 -25.14 -8.50
C ASN A 249 -20.78 -24.52 -8.30
N ALA A 250 -20.97 -23.70 -7.25
CA ALA A 250 -22.20 -22.96 -7.00
C ALA A 250 -22.20 -21.55 -7.64
N GLY A 251 -21.17 -21.21 -8.43
CA GLY A 251 -21.01 -19.93 -9.10
C GLY A 251 -20.57 -18.78 -8.20
N ASN A 252 -20.16 -19.06 -6.95
CA ASN A 252 -19.68 -18.02 -6.04
C ASN A 252 -18.19 -17.75 -6.30
N PRO A 253 -17.77 -16.48 -6.32
CA PRO A 253 -16.37 -16.13 -6.51
C PRO A 253 -15.53 -16.70 -5.36
N THR A 254 -14.42 -17.36 -5.71
CA THR A 254 -13.47 -17.95 -4.77
C THR A 254 -12.14 -17.22 -4.78
N VAL A 255 -11.69 -16.78 -5.95
CA VAL A 255 -10.42 -16.07 -6.14
C VAL A 255 -10.62 -14.96 -7.17
N ALA A 256 -9.99 -13.82 -6.93
CA ALA A 256 -9.96 -12.70 -7.86
C ALA A 256 -8.56 -12.06 -7.79
N HIS A 257 -7.85 -12.03 -8.91
CA HIS A 257 -6.41 -11.76 -8.92
C HIS A 257 -5.93 -11.15 -10.23
N ALA A 258 -4.72 -10.59 -10.22
CA ALA A 258 -4.07 -10.04 -11.40
C ALA A 258 -2.63 -10.55 -11.52
N VAL A 259 -2.23 -10.87 -12.75
CA VAL A 259 -0.90 -11.30 -13.17
C VAL A 259 -0.53 -10.58 -14.46
N THR A 260 0.75 -10.58 -14.83
CA THR A 260 1.16 -10.16 -16.17
C THR A 260 1.41 -11.40 -17.02
N ASP A 261 1.31 -11.25 -18.33
CA ASP A 261 1.70 -12.29 -19.28
C ASP A 261 2.62 -11.72 -20.34
N VAL A 262 3.41 -12.61 -20.95
CA VAL A 262 4.32 -12.29 -22.05
C VAL A 262 4.02 -13.20 -23.23
N HIS A 263 3.83 -12.59 -24.39
CA HIS A 263 3.74 -13.31 -25.65
C HIS A 263 5.14 -13.69 -26.13
N ALA A 264 5.41 -15.00 -26.19
CA ALA A 264 6.65 -15.54 -26.71
C ALA A 264 6.73 -15.41 -28.25
N PRO A 265 7.94 -15.45 -28.83
CA PRO A 265 8.16 -15.40 -30.28
C PRO A 265 7.42 -16.47 -31.10
N ASP A 266 7.13 -17.63 -30.51
CA ASP A 266 6.36 -18.70 -31.15
C ASP A 266 4.84 -18.51 -31.04
N GLY A 267 4.40 -17.41 -30.43
CA GLY A 267 2.99 -17.07 -30.24
C GLY A 267 2.37 -17.66 -28.98
N SER A 268 3.12 -18.45 -28.19
CA SER A 268 2.65 -18.93 -26.89
C SER A 268 2.62 -17.80 -25.85
N LEU A 269 1.91 -18.04 -24.75
CA LEU A 269 1.76 -17.11 -23.64
C LEU A 269 2.37 -17.70 -22.38
N LEU A 270 3.08 -16.86 -21.63
CA LEU A 270 3.60 -17.19 -20.31
C LEU A 270 3.03 -16.21 -19.30
N PHE A 271 2.31 -16.73 -18.29
CA PHE A 271 1.86 -15.93 -17.17
C PHE A 271 2.99 -15.80 -16.14
N ILE A 272 3.06 -14.66 -15.47
CA ILE A 272 4.07 -14.35 -14.46
C ILE A 272 3.35 -13.77 -13.25
N GLU A 273 3.52 -14.40 -12.09
CA GLU A 273 3.04 -13.90 -10.81
C GLU A 273 3.99 -12.80 -10.33
N PRO A 274 3.61 -11.53 -10.37
CA PRO A 274 4.53 -10.43 -10.13
C PRO A 274 4.94 -10.31 -8.65
N GLN A 275 4.15 -10.84 -7.71
CA GLN A 275 4.52 -10.83 -6.28
C GLN A 275 5.67 -11.79 -5.97
N THR A 276 5.83 -12.86 -6.75
CA THR A 276 6.88 -13.88 -6.54
C THR A 276 7.97 -13.81 -7.61
N GLY A 277 7.66 -13.22 -8.77
CA GLY A 277 8.53 -13.21 -9.94
C GLY A 277 8.60 -14.56 -10.66
N GLN A 278 7.71 -15.49 -10.31
CA GLN A 278 7.69 -16.82 -10.89
C GLN A 278 6.81 -16.86 -12.14
N ILE A 279 7.25 -17.65 -13.11
CA ILE A 279 6.41 -18.02 -14.25
C ILE A 279 5.40 -19.04 -13.74
N THR A 280 4.13 -18.76 -13.99
CA THR A 280 2.98 -19.54 -13.52
C THR A 280 2.23 -20.15 -14.69
N ASN A 281 1.56 -21.27 -14.42
CA ASN A 281 0.51 -21.77 -15.29
C ASN A 281 -0.83 -21.44 -14.63
N LEU A 282 -1.78 -20.86 -15.37
CA LEU A 282 -3.14 -20.61 -14.86
C LEU A 282 -4.04 -21.85 -15.00
N ASP A 283 -3.42 -23.02 -14.94
CA ASP A 283 -4.01 -24.37 -14.88
C ASP A 283 -4.08 -24.76 -13.39
N PHE A 284 -5.25 -24.49 -12.79
CA PHE A 284 -5.43 -24.56 -11.35
C PHE A 284 -5.70 -25.99 -10.85
N ASP A 285 -6.13 -26.91 -11.71
CA ASP A 285 -6.26 -28.34 -11.39
C ASP A 285 -5.08 -29.21 -11.86
N SER A 286 -4.12 -28.60 -12.57
CA SER A 286 -2.88 -29.21 -13.04
C SER A 286 -3.08 -30.38 -14.01
N ASP A 287 -4.18 -30.38 -14.76
CA ASP A 287 -4.46 -31.41 -15.75
C ASP A 287 -3.71 -31.19 -17.09
N GLY A 288 -2.98 -30.09 -17.20
CA GLY A 288 -2.19 -29.69 -18.36
C GLY A 288 -2.98 -28.88 -19.39
N ASN A 289 -4.25 -28.57 -19.12
CA ASN A 289 -5.10 -27.77 -19.97
C ASN A 289 -5.41 -26.43 -19.28
N THR A 290 -5.44 -25.37 -20.07
CA THR A 290 -6.07 -24.11 -19.66
C THR A 290 -7.09 -23.81 -20.74
N GLU A 291 -8.11 -24.65 -20.86
CA GLU A 291 -9.06 -24.56 -21.97
C GLU A 291 -10.29 -23.75 -21.56
N ALA A 292 -10.55 -22.64 -22.25
CA ALA A 292 -11.81 -21.91 -22.11
C ALA A 292 -12.98 -22.82 -22.55
N ARG A 293 -13.79 -23.31 -21.60
CA ARG A 293 -15.00 -24.08 -21.88
C ARG A 293 -16.05 -23.18 -22.53
N THR A 294 -16.42 -23.52 -23.76
CA THR A 294 -17.47 -22.84 -24.54
C THR A 294 -18.84 -23.54 -24.44
N HIS A 295 -19.10 -24.32 -23.40
CA HIS A 295 -20.40 -24.95 -23.22
C HIS A 295 -21.28 -24.18 -22.22
N HIS A 296 -21.90 -23.09 -22.69
CA HIS A 296 -23.31 -22.75 -22.43
C HIS A 296 -23.66 -21.45 -23.15
N GLU A 297 -24.63 -21.52 -24.07
CA GLU A 297 -24.98 -20.48 -25.06
C GLU A 297 -25.45 -19.11 -24.50
N ASN A 298 -25.36 -18.85 -23.21
CA ASN A 298 -25.60 -17.53 -22.60
C ASN A 298 -24.81 -17.31 -21.29
N ALA A 299 -23.82 -18.16 -20.99
CA ALA A 299 -23.05 -18.15 -19.74
C ALA A 299 -21.61 -17.66 -19.96
N LYS A 300 -20.96 -17.16 -18.89
CA LYS A 300 -19.54 -16.79 -18.90
C LYS A 300 -18.70 -17.96 -19.45
N LYS A 301 -17.78 -17.67 -20.38
CA LYS A 301 -16.77 -18.64 -20.81
C LYS A 301 -15.72 -18.73 -19.69
N LEU A 302 -15.80 -19.80 -18.91
CA LEU A 302 -14.82 -20.10 -17.88
C LEU A 302 -13.80 -21.09 -18.43
N THR A 303 -12.60 -21.13 -17.88
CA THR A 303 -11.71 -22.29 -18.01
C THR A 303 -12.39 -23.54 -17.44
N ASP A 304 -11.82 -24.70 -17.75
CA ASP A 304 -12.08 -25.96 -17.04
C ASP A 304 -11.99 -25.85 -15.52
N ASP A 305 -11.13 -24.97 -15.02
CA ASP A 305 -11.00 -24.63 -13.59
C ASP A 305 -12.08 -23.68 -13.05
N ASN A 306 -13.13 -23.40 -13.82
CA ASN A 306 -14.14 -22.39 -13.50
C ASN A 306 -13.57 -20.98 -13.29
N CYS A 307 -12.52 -20.59 -14.03
CA CYS A 307 -11.95 -19.25 -13.98
C CYS A 307 -12.28 -18.41 -15.23
N GLU A 308 -12.63 -17.15 -15.03
CA GLU A 308 -12.76 -16.15 -16.09
C GLU A 308 -11.43 -15.42 -16.20
N ILE A 309 -10.75 -15.50 -17.34
CA ILE A 309 -9.47 -14.82 -17.61
C ILE A 309 -9.72 -13.70 -18.63
N GLU A 310 -9.27 -12.49 -18.33
CA GLU A 310 -9.35 -11.33 -19.20
C GLU A 310 -7.98 -10.68 -19.37
N VAL A 311 -7.56 -10.52 -20.62
CA VAL A 311 -6.27 -9.97 -21.02
C VAL A 311 -6.46 -8.56 -21.58
N TYR A 312 -5.61 -7.62 -21.16
CA TYR A 312 -5.69 -6.20 -21.50
C TYR A 312 -4.32 -5.64 -21.85
N ASP A 313 -4.26 -4.73 -22.82
CA ASP A 313 -2.99 -4.10 -23.23
C ASP A 313 -2.17 -3.51 -22.06
N ASN A 314 -2.85 -3.02 -21.02
CA ASN A 314 -2.26 -2.51 -19.78
C ASN A 314 -3.34 -2.29 -18.70
N LYS A 315 -2.91 -1.90 -17.49
CA LYS A 315 -3.83 -1.58 -16.37
C LYS A 315 -4.85 -0.50 -16.72
N ALA A 316 -4.47 0.53 -17.48
CA ALA A 316 -5.40 1.60 -17.84
C ALA A 316 -6.51 1.10 -18.78
N ALA A 317 -6.19 0.19 -19.70
CA ALA A 317 -7.16 -0.49 -20.54
C ALA A 317 -8.11 -1.38 -19.71
N ALA A 318 -7.60 -2.11 -18.72
CA ALA A 318 -8.40 -2.89 -17.78
C ALA A 318 -9.38 -2.01 -16.98
N LEU A 319 -8.91 -0.89 -16.43
CA LEU A 319 -9.75 0.09 -15.74
C LEU A 319 -10.83 0.68 -16.66
N ALA A 320 -10.46 1.04 -17.89
CA ALA A 320 -11.41 1.56 -18.88
C ALA A 320 -12.48 0.52 -19.29
N ALA A 321 -12.14 -0.77 -19.24
CA ALA A 321 -13.06 -1.88 -19.45
C ALA A 321 -13.96 -2.19 -18.23
N GLY A 322 -13.72 -1.52 -17.09
CA GLY A 322 -14.50 -1.68 -15.87
C GLY A 322 -14.01 -2.81 -14.95
N VAL A 323 -12.76 -3.25 -15.09
CA VAL A 323 -12.14 -4.16 -14.13
C VAL A 323 -12.07 -3.46 -12.76
N PRO A 324 -12.66 -4.04 -11.70
CA PRO A 324 -12.57 -3.46 -10.37
C PRO A 324 -11.14 -3.62 -9.84
N MET A 325 -10.60 -2.58 -9.19
CA MET A 325 -9.26 -2.54 -8.61
C MET A 325 -9.27 -1.92 -7.22
#